data_AF-C8P8X1-F1
#
_entry.id   AF-C8P8X1-F1
#
_cell.length_a   1.000
_cell.length_b   1.000
_cell.length_c   1.000
_cell.angle_alpha   90.00
_cell.angle_beta   90.00
_cell.angle_gamma   90.00
#
_symmetry.space_group_name_H-M   'P 1'
#
loop_
_entity.id
_entity.type
_entity.pdbx_description
1 polymer ?
#
loop_
_entity_poly.entity_id
_entity_poly.type
_entity_poly.pdbx_seq_one_letter_code
_entity_poly.pdbx_strand_id
1 'polypeptide(L)'
;MVIAIETAELQKLRFRGEYDPETWYKKMDVVTNGNHAYLVLIDNRRHDLDNTKYFMALMKGRPGDPGKNGKSAYDLAVEYQGFNGTVLQWLASLRGAQGIQGAPGQLNGLVTDLSVASYPDADAVTSKNIYALDGVQKNLPRSDVTKSFMLVLANSAGDTVTQLWFDPVNVELYIRAKSGENWSDWRWITLWN
;
A
#
# COMPACT_ATOMS: atom_id res chain seq x y z
N MET A 1 43.62 4.79 53.76
CA MET A 1 45.00 5.17 53.39
C MET A 1 44.97 5.68 51.96
N VAL A 2 45.00 6.98 51.75
CA VAL A 2 45.03 7.59 50.41
C VAL A 2 46.49 7.57 49.97
N ILE A 3 46.84 6.70 49.02
CA ILE A 3 48.18 6.73 48.41
C ILE A 3 48.15 7.87 47.38
N ALA A 4 48.78 9.00 47.71
CA ALA A 4 48.99 10.06 46.74
C ALA A 4 50.03 9.60 45.72
N ILE A 5 49.59 9.40 44.47
CA ILE A 5 50.49 9.12 43.35
C ILE A 5 50.88 10.46 42.74
N GLU A 6 52.16 10.83 42.82
CA GLU A 6 52.66 12.10 42.30
C GLU A 6 52.53 12.17 40.77
N THR A 7 52.41 13.37 40.22
CA THR A 7 52.14 13.61 38.78
C THR A 7 53.21 13.02 37.85
N ALA A 8 54.44 12.85 38.35
CA ALA A 8 55.53 12.18 37.62
C ALA A 8 55.37 10.66 37.53
N GLU A 9 54.66 10.03 38.47
CA GLU A 9 54.36 8.59 38.48
C GLU A 9 53.17 8.24 37.57
N LEU A 10 52.28 9.20 37.29
CA LEU A 10 51.14 9.01 36.37
C LEU A 10 51.60 8.73 34.92
N GLN A 11 52.74 9.27 34.50
CA GLN A 11 53.31 9.00 33.17
C GLN A 11 53.81 7.55 33.00
N LYS A 12 53.92 6.78 34.10
CA LYS A 12 54.35 5.38 34.09
C LYS A 12 53.17 4.40 34.04
N LEU A 13 51.92 4.88 34.02
CA LEU A 13 50.73 4.03 33.93
C LEU A 13 50.71 3.30 32.58
N ARG A 14 50.50 1.99 32.62
CA ARG A 14 50.41 1.15 31.41
C ARG A 14 49.04 0.50 31.35
N PHE A 15 48.24 0.87 30.36
CA PHE A 15 46.93 0.26 30.15
C PHE A 15 47.08 -1.09 29.47
N ARG A 16 46.57 -2.15 30.11
CA ARG A 16 46.73 -3.54 29.66
C ARG A 16 45.44 -4.15 29.09
N GLY A 17 44.32 -3.44 29.18
CA GLY A 17 43.01 -3.95 28.76
C GLY A 17 42.40 -4.87 29.81
N GLU A 18 41.56 -5.82 29.35
CA GLU A 18 40.83 -6.73 30.24
C GLU A 18 41.77 -7.64 31.04
N TYR A 19 41.45 -7.86 32.30
CA TYR A 19 42.20 -8.72 33.19
C TYR A 19 42.17 -10.18 32.73
N ASP A 20 43.35 -10.76 32.56
CA ASP A 20 43.60 -12.16 32.28
C ASP A 20 44.43 -12.76 33.43
N PRO A 21 43.90 -13.75 34.17
CA PRO A 21 44.59 -14.33 35.32
C PRO A 21 45.94 -14.96 34.97
N GLU A 22 46.17 -15.36 33.71
CA GLU A 22 47.41 -15.98 33.27
C GLU A 22 48.51 -14.97 32.91
N THR A 23 48.16 -13.70 32.76
CA THR A 23 49.09 -12.62 32.42
C THR A 23 49.83 -12.11 33.66
N TRP A 24 51.15 -11.90 33.53
CA TRP A 24 51.93 -11.26 34.59
C TRP A 24 51.81 -9.74 34.51
N TYR A 25 51.16 -9.13 35.48
CA TYR A 25 51.00 -7.67 35.55
C TYR A 25 52.06 -7.05 36.44
N LYS A 26 52.53 -5.87 36.02
CA LYS A 26 53.55 -5.10 36.72
C LYS A 26 52.92 -3.97 37.50
N LYS A 27 53.56 -3.56 38.60
CA LYS A 27 53.15 -2.35 39.32
C LYS A 27 53.00 -1.18 38.33
N MET A 28 51.93 -0.39 38.50
CA MET A 28 51.47 0.67 37.60
C MET A 28 50.77 0.22 36.32
N ASP A 29 50.55 -1.08 36.13
CA ASP A 29 49.63 -1.54 35.09
C ASP A 29 48.18 -1.24 35.49
N VAL A 30 47.34 -0.92 34.51
CA VAL A 30 45.90 -0.71 34.69
C VAL A 30 45.17 -1.77 33.88
N VAL A 31 44.33 -2.54 34.55
CA VAL A 31 43.50 -3.60 33.96
C VAL A 31 42.01 -3.26 34.10
N THR A 32 41.18 -3.76 33.20
CA THR A 32 39.72 -3.64 33.27
C THR A 32 39.08 -4.97 33.62
N ASN A 33 37.91 -4.92 34.27
CA ASN A 33 36.99 -6.06 34.35
C ASN A 33 35.56 -5.52 34.31
N GLY A 34 34.87 -5.79 33.20
CA GLY A 34 33.56 -5.21 32.93
C GLY A 34 33.57 -3.68 33.02
N ASN A 35 32.78 -3.11 33.94
CA ASN A 35 32.66 -1.64 34.13
C ASN A 35 33.62 -1.07 35.21
N HIS A 36 34.65 -1.82 35.60
CA HIS A 36 35.63 -1.40 36.59
C HIS A 36 37.03 -1.38 35.99
N ALA A 37 37.84 -0.41 36.42
CA ALA A 37 39.28 -0.38 36.18
C ALA A 37 40.01 -0.57 37.51
N TYR A 38 41.14 -1.28 37.46
CA TYR A 38 41.97 -1.59 38.61
C TYR A 38 43.42 -1.19 38.34
N LEU A 39 44.05 -0.52 39.30
CA LEU A 39 45.48 -0.26 39.31
C LEU A 39 46.22 -1.40 40.00
N VAL A 40 47.25 -1.92 39.35
CA VAL A 40 48.15 -2.91 39.92
C VAL A 40 49.14 -2.23 40.88
N LEU A 41 49.06 -2.59 42.15
CA LEU A 41 49.90 -2.04 43.22
C LEU A 41 51.24 -2.75 43.37
N ILE A 42 51.26 -4.05 43.06
CA ILE A 42 52.42 -4.94 43.20
C ILE A 42 52.40 -5.92 42.03
N ASP A 43 53.58 -6.22 41.48
CA ASP A 43 53.78 -7.27 40.47
C ASP A 43 53.09 -8.57 40.89
N ASN A 44 52.18 -9.07 40.06
CA ASN A 44 51.39 -10.24 40.41
C ASN A 44 50.81 -10.98 39.19
N ARG A 45 50.32 -12.20 39.44
CA ARG A 45 49.62 -13.06 38.48
C ARG A 45 48.63 -13.94 39.26
N ARG A 46 47.47 -14.27 38.67
CA ARG A 46 46.43 -15.16 39.25
C ARG A 46 45.84 -14.71 40.60
N HIS A 47 45.80 -13.41 40.88
CA HIS A 47 45.15 -12.90 42.09
C HIS A 47 43.78 -12.29 41.78
N ASP A 48 42.84 -12.40 42.72
CA ASP A 48 41.50 -11.82 42.55
C ASP A 48 41.56 -10.28 42.56
N LEU A 49 40.79 -9.64 41.67
CA LEU A 49 40.77 -8.18 41.52
C LEU A 49 40.22 -7.44 42.76
N ASP A 50 39.49 -8.14 43.63
CA ASP A 50 39.01 -7.61 44.91
C ASP A 50 40.09 -7.63 46.00
N ASN A 51 41.25 -8.24 45.75
CA ASN A 51 42.34 -8.27 46.70
C ASN A 51 43.09 -6.92 46.72
N THR A 52 42.76 -6.11 47.72
CA THR A 52 43.27 -4.74 47.89
C THR A 52 44.79 -4.65 48.10
N LYS A 53 45.48 -5.78 48.34
CA LYS A 53 46.94 -5.84 48.40
C LYS A 53 47.56 -5.71 47.00
N TYR A 54 46.90 -6.28 46.00
CA TYR A 54 47.42 -6.37 44.64
C TYR A 54 46.77 -5.35 43.70
N PHE A 55 45.50 -5.02 43.94
CA PHE A 55 44.71 -4.16 43.08
C PHE A 55 44.03 -3.02 43.84
N MET A 56 43.94 -1.83 43.25
CA MET A 56 43.02 -0.78 43.69
C MET A 56 41.99 -0.50 42.61
N ALA A 57 40.71 -0.57 42.97
CA ALA A 57 39.64 -0.12 42.09
C ALA A 57 39.77 1.41 41.86
N LEU A 58 39.90 1.82 40.61
CA LEU A 58 40.18 3.20 40.22
C LEU A 58 38.93 4.07 40.07
N MET A 59 37.75 3.50 39.78
CA MET A 59 36.40 4.08 39.95
C MET A 59 35.36 3.26 39.17
N LYS A 60 34.12 3.21 39.66
CA LYS A 60 32.94 2.89 38.84
C LYS A 60 32.64 4.11 37.98
N GLY A 61 32.73 3.99 36.65
CA GLY A 61 32.14 5.01 35.78
C GLY A 61 30.65 5.11 36.08
N ARG A 62 30.12 6.32 36.34
CA ARG A 62 28.66 6.50 36.39
C ARG A 62 28.11 6.15 35.01
N PRO A 63 27.03 5.37 34.88
CA PRO A 63 26.28 5.33 33.63
C PRO A 63 25.99 6.75 33.19
N GLY A 64 26.18 7.06 31.90
CA GLY A 64 25.77 8.35 31.36
C GLY A 64 24.27 8.55 31.56
N ASP A 65 23.84 9.79 31.80
CA ASP A 65 22.42 10.11 31.88
C ASP A 65 21.73 9.72 30.56
N PRO A 66 20.50 9.18 30.59
CA PRO A 66 19.73 8.95 29.37
C PRO A 66 19.66 10.22 28.53
N GLY A 67 19.84 10.09 27.22
CA GLY A 67 19.63 11.20 26.29
C GLY A 67 18.21 11.77 26.45
N LYS A 68 18.06 13.09 26.33
CA LYS A 68 16.73 13.72 26.36
C LYS A 68 15.90 13.19 25.18
N ASN A 69 14.63 12.90 25.44
CA ASN A 69 13.68 12.57 24.36
C ASN A 69 13.63 13.73 23.34
N GLY A 70 13.57 13.38 22.06
CA GLY A 70 13.37 14.36 20.98
C GLY A 70 11.98 15.01 21.06
N LYS A 71 11.84 16.18 20.43
CA LYS A 71 10.55 16.88 20.29
C LYS A 71 9.58 16.04 19.47
N SER A 72 8.29 16.05 19.83
CA SER A 72 7.25 15.41 19.03
C SER A 72 6.94 16.21 17.77
N ALA A 73 6.27 15.59 16.78
CA ALA A 73 5.82 16.29 15.58
C ALA A 73 4.87 17.47 15.89
N TYR A 74 4.08 17.36 16.96
CA TYR A 74 3.23 18.45 17.44
C TYR A 74 4.06 19.60 18.03
N ASP A 75 5.08 19.29 18.85
CA ASP A 75 5.96 20.32 19.42
C ASP A 75 6.66 21.13 18.32
N LEU A 76 7.09 20.45 17.24
CA LEU A 76 7.67 21.11 16.07
C LEU A 76 6.65 21.96 15.30
N ALA A 77 5.38 21.53 15.21
CA ALA A 77 4.32 22.29 14.56
C ALA A 77 3.96 23.57 15.32
N VAL A 78 3.94 23.52 16.66
CA VAL A 78 3.75 24.71 17.50
C VAL A 78 4.95 25.67 17.39
N GLU A 79 6.17 25.13 17.46
CA GLU A 79 7.39 25.94 17.50
C GLU A 79 7.78 26.55 16.15
N TYR A 80 7.70 25.78 15.06
CA TYR A 80 8.23 26.22 13.76
C TYR A 80 7.15 26.48 12.72
N GLN A 81 5.94 25.93 12.88
CA GLN A 81 4.83 26.15 11.95
C GLN A 81 3.75 27.09 12.49
N GLY A 82 3.94 27.64 13.70
CA GLY A 82 3.04 28.63 14.29
C GLY A 82 1.65 28.08 14.61
N PHE A 83 1.52 26.76 14.78
CA PHE A 83 0.24 26.15 15.13
C PHE A 83 -0.16 26.55 16.55
N ASN A 84 -1.32 27.19 16.69
CA ASN A 84 -1.87 27.61 17.97
C ASN A 84 -3.19 26.88 18.20
N GLY A 85 -3.13 25.78 18.94
CA GLY A 85 -4.26 24.90 19.20
C GLY A 85 -3.84 23.69 20.02
N THR A 86 -4.77 22.81 20.35
CA THR A 86 -4.52 21.56 21.08
C THR A 86 -4.02 20.46 20.14
N VAL A 87 -3.42 19.40 20.71
CA VAL A 87 -3.02 18.18 19.97
C VAL A 87 -4.20 17.59 19.19
N LEU A 88 -5.42 17.62 19.74
CA LEU A 88 -6.62 17.13 19.06
C LEU A 88 -6.99 17.97 17.84
N GLN A 89 -6.86 19.29 17.93
CA GLN A 89 -7.08 20.19 16.79
C GLN A 89 -6.00 20.00 15.72
N TRP A 90 -4.75 19.75 16.12
CA TRP A 90 -3.67 19.41 15.19
C TRP A 90 -3.96 18.09 14.45
N LEU A 91 -4.34 17.03 15.16
CA LEU A 91 -4.72 15.75 14.55
C LEU A 91 -5.92 15.89 13.60
N ALA A 92 -6.89 16.73 13.93
CA ALA A 92 -8.02 17.02 13.05
C ALA A 92 -7.58 17.75 11.77
N SER A 93 -6.59 18.65 11.85
CA SER A 93 -6.05 19.38 10.70
C SER A 93 -5.31 18.50 9.70
N LEU A 94 -4.75 17.37 10.16
CA LEU A 94 -4.05 16.40 9.29
C LEU A 94 -4.99 15.49 8.50
N ARG A 95 -6.28 15.47 8.86
CA ARG A 95 -7.26 14.65 8.15
C ARG A 95 -7.59 15.32 6.82
N GLY A 96 -7.07 14.75 5.73
CA GLY A 96 -7.46 15.13 4.38
C GLY A 96 -8.97 14.97 4.15
N ALA A 97 -9.51 15.71 3.19
CA ALA A 97 -10.90 15.54 2.77
C ALA A 97 -11.17 14.08 2.36
N GLN A 98 -12.40 13.62 2.61
CA GLN A 98 -12.83 12.33 2.11
C GLN A 98 -12.65 12.30 0.58
N GLY A 99 -12.02 11.24 0.07
CA GLY A 99 -11.88 11.05 -1.37
C GLY A 99 -13.25 11.02 -2.05
N ILE A 100 -13.30 11.49 -3.29
CA ILE A 100 -14.53 11.45 -4.09
C ILE A 100 -14.90 9.98 -4.28
N GLN A 101 -16.19 9.64 -4.09
CA GLN A 101 -16.68 8.31 -4.40
C GLN A 101 -16.42 7.99 -5.88
N GLY A 102 -15.83 6.83 -6.14
CA GLY A 102 -15.63 6.36 -7.52
C GLY A 102 -16.96 6.22 -8.27
N ALA A 103 -16.95 6.45 -9.57
CA ALA A 103 -18.14 6.21 -10.40
C ALA A 103 -18.55 4.73 -10.35
N PRO A 104 -19.86 4.41 -10.45
CA PRO A 104 -20.32 3.03 -10.64
C PRO A 104 -19.59 2.37 -11.81
N GLY A 105 -19.24 1.09 -11.69
CA GLY A 105 -18.61 0.35 -12.78
C GLY A 105 -19.50 0.35 -14.03
N GLN A 106 -18.95 0.76 -15.17
CA GLN A 106 -19.61 0.59 -16.46
C GLN A 106 -19.63 -0.90 -16.82
N LEU A 107 -20.81 -1.42 -17.17
CA LEU A 107 -20.99 -2.76 -17.74
C LEU A 107 -20.48 -2.77 -19.20
N ASN A 108 -19.17 -2.56 -19.41
CA ASN A 108 -18.60 -2.52 -20.76
C ASN A 108 -18.46 -3.93 -21.32
N GLY A 109 -19.33 -4.29 -22.28
CA GLY A 109 -18.97 -5.22 -23.35
C GLY A 109 -19.96 -6.36 -23.68
N LEU A 110 -21.06 -6.51 -22.94
CA LEU A 110 -22.03 -7.59 -23.21
C LEU A 110 -23.40 -7.10 -23.67
N VAL A 111 -23.88 -5.97 -23.14
CA VAL A 111 -25.18 -5.39 -23.49
C VAL A 111 -24.99 -3.89 -23.71
N THR A 112 -25.47 -3.39 -24.84
CA THR A 112 -25.48 -1.96 -25.17
C THR A 112 -26.92 -1.47 -25.24
N ASP A 113 -27.25 -0.44 -24.46
CA ASP A 113 -28.55 0.20 -24.56
C ASP A 113 -28.64 0.93 -25.92
N LEU A 114 -29.56 0.46 -26.76
CA LEU A 114 -29.88 1.03 -28.05
C LEU A 114 -30.99 2.06 -27.88
N SER A 115 -30.62 3.34 -27.85
CA SER A 115 -31.59 4.42 -27.97
C SER A 115 -31.97 4.64 -29.45
N VAL A 116 -33.25 4.93 -29.72
CA VAL A 116 -33.75 5.27 -31.06
C VAL A 116 -32.99 6.48 -31.66
N ALA A 117 -32.48 7.38 -30.81
CA ALA A 117 -31.70 8.54 -31.25
C ALA A 117 -30.35 8.14 -31.89
N SER A 118 -29.72 7.08 -31.38
CA SER A 118 -28.43 6.59 -31.90
C SER A 118 -28.61 5.68 -33.12
N TYR A 119 -29.70 4.91 -33.16
CA TYR A 119 -30.02 4.01 -34.28
C TYR A 119 -31.52 4.09 -34.57
N PRO A 120 -31.94 4.95 -35.52
CA PRO A 120 -33.34 5.10 -35.88
C PRO A 120 -33.87 3.94 -36.74
N ASP A 121 -32.97 3.13 -37.31
CA ASP A 121 -33.26 2.05 -38.24
C ASP A 121 -32.51 0.78 -37.84
N ALA A 122 -33.22 -0.34 -37.73
CA ALA A 122 -32.66 -1.64 -37.40
C ALA A 122 -31.62 -2.11 -38.43
N ASP A 123 -31.70 -1.65 -39.67
CA ASP A 123 -30.76 -2.00 -40.74
C ASP A 123 -29.36 -1.40 -40.51
N ALA A 124 -29.28 -0.30 -39.75
CA ALA A 124 -28.01 0.32 -39.36
C ALA A 124 -27.30 -0.44 -38.23
N VAL A 125 -27.99 -1.38 -37.55
CA VAL A 125 -27.43 -2.12 -36.43
C VAL A 125 -26.69 -3.37 -36.92
N THR A 126 -25.47 -3.18 -37.39
CA THR A 126 -24.63 -4.25 -37.97
C THR A 126 -23.48 -4.69 -37.07
N SER A 127 -23.23 -3.99 -35.96
CA SER A 127 -22.13 -4.32 -35.06
C SER A 127 -22.48 -5.51 -34.16
N LYS A 128 -21.52 -6.42 -33.96
CA LYS A 128 -21.69 -7.61 -33.12
C LYS A 128 -21.87 -7.21 -31.65
N ASN A 129 -23.07 -7.38 -31.11
CA ASN A 129 -23.40 -7.10 -29.70
C ASN A 129 -24.77 -7.66 -29.30
N ILE A 130 -25.13 -7.56 -28.02
CA ILE A 130 -26.52 -7.64 -27.55
C ILE A 130 -27.00 -6.22 -27.28
N TYR A 131 -28.22 -5.93 -27.69
CA TYR A 131 -28.83 -4.63 -27.54
C TYR A 131 -30.15 -4.68 -26.81
N ALA A 132 -30.34 -3.79 -25.85
CA ALA A 132 -31.65 -3.51 -25.25
C ALA A 132 -32.26 -2.30 -25.96
N LEU A 133 -33.45 -2.45 -26.55
CA LEU A 133 -34.10 -1.42 -27.34
C LEU A 133 -35.20 -0.77 -26.50
N ASP A 134 -35.17 0.56 -26.43
CA ASP A 134 -36.22 1.39 -25.81
C ASP A 134 -36.81 2.36 -26.84
N GLY A 135 -37.83 1.88 -27.54
CA GLY A 135 -38.59 2.57 -28.59
C GLY A 135 -38.83 1.68 -29.81
N VAL A 136 -39.45 2.27 -30.84
CA VAL A 136 -39.73 1.59 -32.12
C VAL A 136 -38.80 2.16 -33.18
N GLN A 137 -37.88 1.33 -33.69
CA GLN A 137 -37.04 1.65 -34.84
C GLN A 137 -37.71 1.27 -36.16
N LYS A 138 -37.28 1.90 -37.24
CA LYS A 138 -37.65 1.45 -38.59
C LYS A 138 -37.10 0.06 -38.87
N ASN A 139 -37.79 -0.71 -39.71
CA ASN A 139 -37.41 -2.06 -40.14
C ASN A 139 -37.33 -3.11 -39.01
N LEU A 140 -37.96 -2.85 -37.86
CA LEU A 140 -38.29 -3.90 -36.91
C LEU A 140 -39.42 -4.79 -37.45
N PRO A 141 -39.50 -6.06 -37.01
CA PRO A 141 -40.56 -6.97 -37.45
C PRO A 141 -41.95 -6.52 -36.99
N ARG A 142 -42.02 -5.69 -35.94
CA ARG A 142 -43.23 -5.20 -35.32
C ARG A 142 -43.09 -3.72 -34.97
N SER A 143 -44.18 -2.96 -35.11
CA SER A 143 -44.23 -1.52 -34.82
C SER A 143 -44.96 -1.18 -33.51
N ASP A 144 -45.59 -2.17 -32.88
CA ASP A 144 -46.35 -2.05 -31.63
C ASP A 144 -45.49 -2.33 -30.38
N VAL A 145 -44.25 -2.78 -30.55
CA VAL A 145 -43.36 -3.20 -29.46
C VAL A 145 -42.33 -2.12 -29.17
N THR A 146 -42.44 -1.51 -27.99
CA THR A 146 -41.58 -0.38 -27.56
C THR A 146 -40.39 -0.81 -26.71
N LYS A 147 -40.38 -2.02 -26.17
CA LYS A 147 -39.26 -2.56 -25.41
C LYS A 147 -38.94 -3.95 -25.91
N SER A 148 -37.70 -4.17 -26.33
CA SER A 148 -37.26 -5.45 -26.89
C SER A 148 -35.76 -5.67 -26.66
N PHE A 149 -35.27 -6.85 -26.99
CA PHE A 149 -33.83 -7.08 -27.08
C PHE A 149 -33.47 -7.64 -28.45
N MET A 150 -32.27 -7.30 -28.93
CA MET A 150 -31.74 -7.76 -30.19
C MET A 150 -30.32 -8.29 -30.02
N LEU A 151 -30.08 -9.51 -30.49
CA LEU A 151 -28.74 -10.07 -30.64
C LEU A 151 -28.29 -9.88 -32.08
N VAL A 152 -27.09 -9.34 -32.26
CA VAL A 152 -26.48 -9.14 -33.57
C VAL A 152 -25.20 -9.96 -33.64
N LEU A 153 -25.18 -10.90 -34.58
CA LEU A 153 -24.00 -11.68 -34.95
C LEU A 153 -23.49 -11.15 -36.28
N ALA A 154 -22.27 -10.65 -36.33
CA ALA A 154 -21.71 -10.07 -37.54
C ALA A 154 -20.25 -10.48 -37.73
N ASN A 155 -19.82 -10.52 -39.00
CA ASN A 155 -18.40 -10.57 -39.32
C ASN A 155 -17.74 -9.20 -39.07
N SER A 156 -16.41 -9.15 -39.10
CA SER A 156 -15.66 -7.92 -38.82
C SER A 156 -15.97 -6.77 -39.78
N ALA A 157 -16.44 -7.06 -40.99
CA ALA A 157 -16.77 -6.07 -42.01
C ALA A 157 -18.22 -5.53 -41.92
N GLY A 158 -19.12 -6.21 -41.20
CA GLY A 158 -20.54 -5.82 -41.09
C GLY A 158 -21.37 -6.01 -42.37
N ASP A 159 -20.86 -6.77 -43.34
CA ASP A 159 -21.54 -7.13 -44.59
C ASP A 159 -22.34 -8.45 -44.48
N THR A 160 -21.99 -9.29 -43.50
CA THR A 160 -22.66 -10.54 -43.18
C THR A 160 -23.13 -10.45 -41.74
N VAL A 161 -24.43 -10.28 -41.56
CA VAL A 161 -25.05 -10.01 -40.26
C VAL A 161 -26.25 -10.92 -40.07
N THR A 162 -26.43 -11.44 -38.87
CA THR A 162 -27.66 -12.11 -38.43
C THR A 162 -28.20 -11.34 -37.25
N GLN A 163 -29.47 -10.94 -37.32
CA GLN A 163 -30.18 -10.30 -36.23
C GLN A 163 -31.22 -11.27 -35.69
N LEU A 164 -31.24 -11.43 -34.38
CA LEU A 164 -32.31 -12.08 -33.65
C LEU A 164 -32.98 -11.02 -32.79
N TRP A 165 -34.28 -10.83 -32.96
CA TRP A 165 -35.04 -9.82 -32.24
C TRP A 165 -36.15 -10.50 -31.44
N PHE A 166 -36.21 -10.22 -30.15
CA PHE A 166 -37.17 -10.80 -29.23
C PHE A 166 -38.19 -9.77 -28.76
N ASP A 167 -39.45 -10.14 -28.90
CA ASP A 167 -40.61 -9.45 -28.36
C ASP A 167 -40.94 -10.02 -26.96
N PRO A 168 -40.67 -9.27 -25.88
CA PRO A 168 -41.02 -9.71 -24.53
C PRO A 168 -42.52 -9.64 -24.23
N VAL A 169 -43.30 -8.87 -25.00
CA VAL A 169 -44.74 -8.67 -24.76
C VAL A 169 -45.52 -9.87 -25.28
N ASN A 170 -45.25 -10.28 -26.53
CA ASN A 170 -45.92 -11.41 -27.16
C ASN A 170 -45.13 -12.73 -27.03
N VAL A 171 -43.92 -12.68 -26.46
CA VAL A 171 -43.01 -13.84 -26.31
C VAL A 171 -42.66 -14.44 -27.67
N GLU A 172 -42.43 -13.56 -28.65
CA GLU A 172 -42.14 -13.93 -30.02
C GLU A 172 -40.67 -13.70 -30.35
N LEU A 173 -40.08 -14.60 -31.13
CA LEU A 173 -38.71 -14.46 -31.62
C LEU A 173 -38.70 -14.37 -33.14
N TYR A 174 -37.94 -13.41 -33.64
CA TYR A 174 -37.77 -13.13 -35.05
C TYR A 174 -36.29 -13.21 -35.42
N ILE A 175 -36.00 -13.66 -36.64
CA ILE A 175 -34.64 -13.73 -37.18
C ILE A 175 -34.58 -13.22 -38.61
N ARG A 176 -33.51 -12.49 -38.95
CA ARG A 176 -33.18 -12.15 -40.34
C ARG A 176 -31.68 -12.13 -40.56
N ALA A 177 -31.27 -12.12 -41.81
CA ALA A 177 -29.86 -12.02 -42.18
C ALA A 177 -29.62 -10.93 -43.24
N LYS A 178 -28.42 -10.38 -43.23
CA LYS A 178 -27.86 -9.50 -44.26
C LYS A 178 -26.74 -10.23 -44.98
N SER A 179 -26.72 -10.13 -46.31
CA SER A 179 -25.63 -10.61 -47.16
C SER A 179 -25.27 -9.51 -48.16
N GLY A 180 -24.09 -8.89 -47.99
CA GLY A 180 -23.67 -7.73 -48.77
C GLY A 180 -24.43 -6.49 -48.32
N GLU A 181 -25.29 -5.92 -49.18
CA GLU A 181 -26.14 -4.77 -48.84
C GLU A 181 -27.62 -5.14 -48.59
N ASN A 182 -28.01 -6.38 -48.89
CA ASN A 182 -29.41 -6.79 -48.87
C ASN A 182 -29.77 -7.49 -47.56
N TRP A 183 -30.87 -7.06 -46.95
CA TRP A 183 -31.53 -7.74 -45.85
C TRP A 183 -32.56 -8.74 -46.36
N SER A 184 -32.64 -9.90 -45.74
CA SER A 184 -33.79 -10.78 -45.86
C SER A 184 -34.97 -10.19 -45.08
N ASP A 185 -36.17 -10.61 -45.45
CA ASP A 185 -37.34 -10.41 -44.60
C ASP A 185 -37.13 -11.06 -43.22
N TRP A 186 -37.82 -10.51 -42.23
CA TRP A 186 -37.91 -11.12 -40.91
C TRP A 186 -38.69 -12.43 -40.98
N ARG A 187 -38.12 -13.47 -40.35
CA ARG A 187 -38.76 -14.76 -40.18
C ARG A 187 -39.17 -14.90 -38.72
N TRP A 188 -40.44 -15.16 -38.50
CA TRP A 188 -40.98 -15.49 -37.20
C TRP A 188 -40.69 -16.97 -36.88
N ILE A 189 -40.12 -17.26 -35.71
CA ILE A 189 -39.63 -18.62 -35.37
C ILE A 189 -40.31 -19.27 -34.16
N THR A 190 -41.16 -18.54 -33.45
CA THR A 190 -41.94 -19.08 -32.32
C THR A 190 -43.39 -19.28 -32.73
N LEU A 191 -43.74 -20.52 -33.10
CA LEU A 191 -45.11 -21.02 -33.09
C LEU A 191 -45.20 -22.06 -31.98
N TRP A 192 -45.35 -21.60 -30.73
CA TRP A 192 -45.77 -22.49 -29.66
C TRP A 192 -47.29 -22.58 -29.73
N ASN A 193 -47.79 -23.64 -30.38
CA ASN A 193 -49.20 -24.00 -30.32
C ASN A 193 -49.62 -24.37 -28.90
#